data_AF-A0A2E7RBX3-F1
#
_entry.id   AF-A0A2E7RBX3-F1
#
_cell.length_a   1.000
_cell.length_b   1.000
_cell.length_c   1.000
_cell.angle_alpha   90.00
_cell.angle_beta   90.00
_cell.angle_gamma   90.00
#
_symmetry.space_group_name_H-M   'P 1'
#
loop_
_entity.id
_entity.type
_entity.pdbx_description
1 polymer ?
#
loop_
_entity_poly.entity_id
_entity_poly.type
_entity_poly.pdbx_seq_one_letter_code
_entity_poly.pdbx_strand_id
1 'polypeptide(L)'
;MKRTFLILVLFIGQSITTPVFANPQTPQEQASDLADQGMKKLIQALQLMIMNIPQYEPPIINKYGDIIIRRKNPHKPRPDEKSKEGPRHNI
;
A
#
# COMPACT_ATOMS: atom_id res chain seq x y z
N MET A 1 -18.50 62.80 4.05
CA MET A 1 -18.51 61.90 2.88
C MET A 1 -17.36 60.85 2.88
N LYS A 2 -16.80 60.44 4.03
CA LYS A 2 -15.73 59.41 4.09
C LYS A 2 -16.14 58.09 4.77
N ARG A 3 -17.31 58.04 5.41
CA ARG A 3 -17.85 56.83 6.07
C ARG A 3 -18.71 55.97 5.14
N THR A 4 -19.39 56.58 4.16
CA THR A 4 -20.13 55.86 3.12
C THR A 4 -19.21 55.14 2.15
N PHE A 5 -17.99 55.65 1.95
CA PHE A 5 -16.97 55.02 1.11
C PHE A 5 -16.37 53.75 1.76
N LEU A 6 -16.38 53.67 3.10
CA LEU A 6 -15.82 52.53 3.84
C LEU A 6 -16.77 51.32 3.91
N ILE A 7 -18.08 51.54 3.75
CA ILE A 7 -19.09 50.46 3.69
C ILE A 7 -19.12 49.83 2.29
N LEU A 8 -18.77 50.59 1.24
CA LEU A 8 -18.76 50.09 -0.14
C LEU A 8 -17.61 49.10 -0.42
N VAL A 9 -16.46 49.27 0.24
CA VAL A 9 -15.29 48.38 0.04
C VAL A 9 -15.46 47.03 0.76
N LEU A 10 -16.23 46.98 1.85
CA LEU A 10 -16.45 45.73 2.61
C LEU A 10 -17.33 44.72 1.87
N PHE A 11 -18.08 45.15 0.86
CA PHE A 11 -18.98 44.29 0.08
C PHE A 11 -18.32 43.57 -1.11
N ILE A 12 -17.09 43.97 -1.50
CA ILE A 12 -16.44 43.45 -2.71
C ILE A 12 -15.63 42.16 -2.41
N GLY A 13 -15.36 41.85 -1.14
CA GLY A 13 -14.44 40.76 -0.75
C GLY A 13 -15.05 39.37 -0.49
N GLN A 14 -16.37 39.18 -0.61
CA GLN A 14 -17.05 38.00 -0.02
C GLN A 14 -17.69 37.02 -1.02
N SER A 15 -17.24 36.94 -2.27
CA SER A 15 -17.87 35.99 -3.22
C SER A 15 -16.93 35.50 -4.31
N ILE A 16 -15.88 34.76 -3.95
CA ILE A 16 -15.27 33.82 -4.90
C ILE A 16 -15.11 32.47 -4.21
N THR A 17 -16.23 31.86 -3.79
CA THR A 17 -16.30 30.42 -3.59
C THR A 17 -16.84 29.85 -4.90
N THR A 18 -15.95 29.34 -5.76
CA THR A 18 -16.39 28.62 -6.95
C THR A 18 -16.77 27.20 -6.50
N PRO A 19 -18.02 26.75 -6.72
CA PRO A 19 -18.35 25.37 -6.45
C PRO A 19 -17.51 24.50 -7.39
N VAL A 20 -16.64 23.66 -6.82
CA VAL A 20 -16.04 22.55 -7.56
C VAL A 20 -17.19 21.61 -7.91
N PHE A 21 -17.61 21.64 -9.17
CA PHE A 21 -18.55 20.67 -9.69
C PHE A 21 -17.85 19.30 -9.72
N ALA A 22 -18.19 18.45 -8.75
CA ALA A 22 -17.84 17.04 -8.82
C ALA A 22 -18.62 16.44 -10.00
N ASN A 23 -17.92 16.08 -11.07
CA ASN A 23 -18.55 15.42 -12.21
C ASN A 23 -18.86 13.97 -11.77
N PRO A 24 -20.15 13.58 -11.64
CA PRO A 24 -20.48 12.25 -11.17
C PRO A 24 -20.01 11.24 -12.22
N GLN A 25 -19.04 10.41 -11.85
CA GLN A 25 -18.59 9.30 -12.70
C GLN A 25 -19.80 8.44 -13.05
N THR A 26 -19.92 8.07 -14.32
CA THR A 26 -20.97 7.14 -14.73
C THR A 26 -20.77 5.79 -14.03
N PRO A 27 -21.84 5.00 -13.80
CA PRO A 27 -21.69 3.66 -13.22
C PRO A 27 -20.69 2.77 -13.99
N GLN A 28 -20.55 3.00 -15.30
CA GLN A 28 -19.60 2.30 -16.15
C GLN A 28 -18.15 2.68 -15.86
N GLU A 29 -17.86 3.97 -15.70
CA GLU A 29 -16.52 4.46 -15.34
C GLU A 29 -16.11 3.95 -13.96
N GLN A 30 -17.04 3.96 -12.99
CA GLN A 30 -16.79 3.43 -11.64
C GLN A 30 -16.48 1.93 -11.65
N ALA A 31 -17.22 1.15 -12.45
CA ALA A 31 -16.97 -0.29 -12.59
C ALA A 31 -15.60 -0.57 -13.25
N SER A 32 -15.24 0.21 -14.26
CA SER A 32 -13.92 0.11 -14.92
C SER A 32 -12.78 0.44 -13.96
N ASP A 33 -12.90 1.55 -13.23
CA ASP A 33 -11.90 1.97 -12.24
C ASP A 33 -11.72 0.92 -11.14
N LEU A 34 -12.81 0.29 -10.69
CA LEU A 34 -12.76 -0.77 -9.69
C LEU A 34 -12.04 -2.01 -10.20
N ALA A 35 -12.29 -2.40 -11.46
CA ALA A 35 -11.61 -3.52 -12.10
C ALA A 35 -10.09 -3.26 -12.22
N ASP A 36 -9.70 -2.05 -12.66
CA ASP A 36 -8.30 -1.66 -12.77
C ASP A 36 -7.57 -1.66 -11.43
N GLN A 37 -8.23 -1.15 -10.38
CA GLN A 37 -7.68 -1.19 -9.02
C GLN A 37 -7.54 -2.64 -8.51
N GLY A 38 -8.52 -3.49 -8.80
CA GLY A 38 -8.47 -4.92 -8.47
C GLY A 38 -7.27 -5.60 -9.13
N MET A 39 -7.09 -5.38 -10.44
CA MET A 39 -5.97 -5.93 -11.19
C MET A 39 -4.61 -5.47 -10.65
N LYS A 40 -4.48 -4.17 -10.34
CA LYS A 40 -3.25 -3.61 -9.74
C LYS A 40 -2.90 -4.30 -8.41
N LYS A 41 -3.89 -4.52 -7.55
CA LYS A 41 -3.69 -5.22 -6.27
C LYS A 41 -3.28 -6.68 -6.48
N LEU A 42 -3.85 -7.38 -7.45
CA LEU A 42 -3.48 -8.76 -7.77
C LEU A 42 -2.02 -8.85 -8.23
N ILE A 43 -1.60 -7.97 -9.14
CA ILE A 43 -0.21 -7.91 -9.61
C ILE A 43 0.74 -7.61 -8.44
N GLN A 44 0.38 -6.67 -7.57
CA GLN A 44 1.18 -6.33 -6.40
C GLN A 44 1.30 -7.52 -5.43
N ALA A 45 0.20 -8.24 -5.17
CA ALA A 45 0.21 -9.43 -4.34
C ALA A 45 1.10 -10.53 -4.92
N LEU A 46 1.04 -10.74 -6.24
CA LEU A 46 1.89 -11.70 -6.94
C LEU A 46 3.38 -11.33 -6.82
N GLN A 47 3.73 -10.06 -6.96
CA GLN A 47 5.10 -9.57 -6.76
C GLN A 47 5.60 -9.84 -5.34
N LEU A 48 4.76 -9.54 -4.33
CA LEU A 48 5.09 -9.81 -2.93
C LEU A 48 5.27 -11.31 -2.66
N MET A 49 4.43 -12.16 -3.26
CA MET A 49 4.56 -13.60 -3.15
C MET A 49 5.92 -14.07 -3.70
N ILE A 50 6.26 -13.66 -4.93
CA ILE A 50 7.53 -14.04 -5.58
C ILE A 50 8.73 -13.58 -4.76
N MET A 51 8.72 -12.36 -4.23
CA MET A 51 9.81 -11.81 -3.41
C MET A 51 10.03 -12.56 -2.08
N ASN A 52 8.99 -13.25 -1.60
CA ASN A 52 9.02 -14.04 -0.36
C ASN A 52 9.39 -15.51 -0.58
N ILE A 53 9.51 -15.98 -1.83
CA ILE A 53 9.98 -17.34 -2.10
C ILE A 53 11.43 -17.47 -1.63
N PRO A 54 11.75 -18.42 -0.72
CA PRO A 54 13.12 -18.66 -0.29
C PRO A 54 13.97 -19.19 -1.44
N GLN A 55 15.18 -18.66 -1.57
CA GLN A 55 16.14 -19.11 -2.59
C GLN A 55 17.20 -20.00 -1.94
N TYR A 56 17.46 -21.15 -2.53
CA TYR A 56 18.43 -22.12 -2.05
C TYR A 56 19.61 -22.29 -3.01
N GLU A 57 20.75 -22.68 -2.46
CA GLU A 57 21.92 -23.14 -3.20
C GLU A 57 21.74 -24.61 -3.64
N PRO A 58 22.52 -25.09 -4.62
CA PRO A 58 22.55 -26.50 -4.95
C PRO A 58 22.88 -27.36 -3.72
N PRO A 59 22.23 -28.54 -3.57
CA PRO A 59 22.48 -29.41 -2.44
C PRO A 59 23.91 -29.98 -2.48
N ILE A 60 24.53 -30.07 -1.30
CA ILE A 60 25.84 -30.71 -1.13
C ILE A 60 25.70 -31.90 -0.16
N ILE A 61 26.45 -32.97 -0.42
CA ILE A 61 26.53 -34.11 0.48
C ILE A 61 27.77 -33.96 1.36
N ASN A 62 27.60 -34.07 2.68
CA ASN A 62 28.72 -34.00 3.61
C ASN A 62 29.42 -35.37 3.78
N LYS A 63 30.49 -35.41 4.57
CA LYS A 63 31.27 -36.63 4.83
C LYS A 63 30.51 -37.75 5.59
N TYR A 64 29.36 -37.42 6.18
CA TYR A 64 28.50 -38.36 6.89
C TYR A 64 27.35 -38.87 6.01
N GLY A 65 27.22 -38.33 4.78
CA GLY A 65 26.14 -38.67 3.85
C GLY A 65 24.91 -37.78 3.96
N ASP A 66 24.91 -36.73 4.81
CA ASP A 66 23.76 -35.83 4.91
C ASP A 66 23.69 -34.86 3.73
N ILE A 67 22.46 -34.54 3.33
CA ILE A 67 22.18 -33.53 2.30
C ILE A 67 22.00 -32.18 2.98
N ILE A 68 22.85 -31.21 2.63
CA ILE A 68 22.77 -29.84 3.14
C ILE A 68 22.19 -28.93 2.06
N ILE A 69 21.07 -28.28 2.37
CA ILE A 69 20.41 -27.28 1.49
C ILE A 69 20.50 -25.91 2.15
N ARG A 70 21.37 -25.03 1.63
CA ARG A 70 21.62 -23.70 2.20
C ARG A 70 20.73 -22.65 1.55
N ARG A 71 20.24 -21.69 2.32
CA ARG A 71 19.54 -20.51 1.79
C ARG A 71 20.58 -19.53 1.25
N LYS A 72 20.36 -18.99 0.04
CA LYS A 72 21.19 -17.91 -0.53
C LYS A 72 21.16 -16.65 0.32
N ASN A 73 20.00 -16.32 0.91
CA ASN A 73 19.79 -15.14 1.75
C ASN A 73 19.30 -15.55 3.15
N PRO A 74 20.20 -15.87 4.10
CA PRO A 74 19.83 -16.41 5.41
C PRO A 74 19.20 -15.38 6.35
N HIS A 75 19.39 -14.07 6.10
CA HIS A 75 18.86 -13.00 6.94
C HIS A 75 17.38 -12.65 6.69
N LYS A 76 16.76 -13.21 5.64
CA LYS A 76 15.31 -13.04 5.45
C LYS A 76 14.57 -13.85 6.53
N PRO A 77 13.64 -13.22 7.27
CA PRO A 77 12.95 -13.86 8.38
C PRO A 77 12.27 -15.15 7.91
N ARG A 78 12.40 -16.21 8.70
CA ARG A 78 11.77 -17.48 8.35
C ARG A 78 10.26 -17.39 8.62
N PRO A 79 9.40 -18.03 7.82
CA PRO A 79 7.95 -17.99 8.03
C PRO A 79 7.53 -18.44 9.45
N ASP A 80 8.27 -19.37 10.04
CA ASP A 80 8.07 -19.92 11.39
C ASP A 80 8.59 -19.02 12.52
N GLU A 81 9.44 -18.03 12.20
CA GLU A 81 10.09 -17.16 13.19
C GLU A 81 9.15 -16.05 13.69
N LYS A 82 8.27 -15.54 12.81
CA LYS A 82 7.24 -14.55 13.17
C LYS A 82 6.12 -15.12 14.06
N SER A 83 5.96 -16.44 14.12
CA SER A 83 4.90 -17.08 14.91
C SER A 83 5.25 -17.20 16.40
N LYS A 84 6.50 -16.95 16.81
CA LYS A 84 6.92 -17.09 18.22
C LYS A 84 6.65 -15.85 19.08
N GLU A 85 6.25 -14.74 18.48
CA GLU A 85 5.67 -13.60 19.20
C GLU A 85 4.16 -13.81 19.35
N GLY A 86 3.77 -14.77 20.18
CA GLY A 86 2.37 -14.91 20.62
C GLY A 86 1.90 -13.66 21.38
N PRO A 87 0.58 -13.44 21.54
CA PRO A 87 0.07 -12.26 22.23
C PRO A 87 0.69 -12.21 23.63
N ARG A 88 1.42 -11.13 23.95
CA ARG A 88 1.87 -10.89 25.31
C ARG A 88 0.61 -10.73 26.17
N HIS A 89 0.24 -11.80 26.87
CA HIS A 89 -0.72 -11.72 27.95
C HIS A 89 -0.01 -10.96 29.06
N ASN A 90 -0.35 -9.68 29.17
CA ASN A 90 -0.04 -8.90 30.36
C ASN A 90 -0.92 -9.48 31.48
N ILE A 91 -0.30 -10.29 32.33
CA ILE A 91 -0.88 -10.74 33.61
C ILE A 91 -0.69 -9.65 34.64
#